data_AF-D5VTS9-F1
#
_entry.id   AF-D5VTS9-F1
#
_cell.length_a   1.000
_cell.length_b   1.000
_cell.length_c   1.000
_cell.angle_alpha   90.00
_cell.angle_beta   90.00
_cell.angle_gamma   90.00
#
_symmetry.space_group_name_H-M   'P 1'
#
loop_
_entity.id
_entity.type
_entity.pdbx_description
1 polymer ?
#
loop_
_entity_poly.entity_id
_entity_poly.type
_entity_poly.pdbx_seq_one_letter_code
_entity_poly.pdbx_strand_id
1 'polypeptide(L)'
;MRKGKKKEGRAANYLKEKGYKIIGRNVIKRINQHKKAEYDIIAKRGNYKYAVEVKSGRQVLTTSDIIKLHKKANNIKAKPLLITGSKVKLTEKAKKELKRRKIRWEII
;
A
#
# COMPACT_ATOMS: atom_id res chain seq x y z
N MET A 1 -8.65 -12.58 -17.38
CA MET A 1 -8.69 -12.00 -16.01
C MET A 1 -7.46 -11.12 -15.75
N ARG A 2 -7.62 -9.82 -15.42
CA ARG A 2 -6.49 -8.87 -15.24
C ARG A 2 -5.50 -9.36 -14.16
N LYS A 3 -4.20 -9.45 -14.49
CA LYS A 3 -3.12 -9.95 -13.60
C LYS A 3 -3.05 -9.21 -12.24
N GLY A 4 -3.41 -7.93 -12.18
CA GLY A 4 -3.45 -7.13 -10.94
C GLY A 4 -4.46 -7.62 -9.91
N LYS A 5 -5.66 -8.02 -10.34
CA LYS A 5 -6.77 -8.44 -9.45
C LYS A 5 -6.41 -9.70 -8.62
N LYS A 6 -5.59 -10.60 -9.18
CA LYS A 6 -5.05 -11.77 -8.45
C LYS A 6 -4.05 -11.37 -7.36
N LYS A 7 -3.21 -10.36 -7.62
CA LYS A 7 -2.14 -9.93 -6.71
C LYS A 7 -2.68 -9.22 -5.48
N GLU A 8 -3.64 -8.31 -5.64
CA GLU A 8 -4.38 -7.73 -4.52
C GLU A 8 -5.15 -8.79 -3.72
N GLY A 9 -5.66 -9.84 -4.40
CA GLY A 9 -6.30 -10.97 -3.72
C GLY A 9 -5.34 -11.68 -2.77
N ARG A 10 -4.11 -11.97 -3.24
CA ARG A 10 -3.05 -12.56 -2.42
C ARG A 10 -2.66 -11.64 -1.26
N ALA A 11 -2.47 -10.35 -1.52
CA ALA A 11 -2.15 -9.37 -0.48
C ALA A 11 -3.27 -9.26 0.57
N ALA A 12 -4.54 -9.27 0.14
CA ALA A 12 -5.68 -9.25 1.05
C ALA A 12 -5.75 -10.52 1.92
N ASN A 13 -5.50 -11.70 1.34
CA ASN A 13 -5.47 -12.95 2.10
C ASN A 13 -4.31 -12.98 3.11
N TYR A 14 -3.11 -12.61 2.68
CA TYR A 14 -1.95 -12.45 3.56
C TYR A 14 -2.24 -11.50 4.73
N LEU A 15 -2.89 -10.35 4.46
CA LEU A 15 -3.29 -9.41 5.51
C LEU A 15 -4.33 -10.03 6.46
N LYS A 16 -5.32 -10.79 5.95
CA LYS A 16 -6.28 -11.50 6.81
C LYS A 16 -5.59 -12.49 7.75
N GLU A 17 -4.66 -13.29 7.22
CA GLU A 17 -3.83 -14.22 8.01
C GLU A 17 -3.02 -13.51 9.10
N LYS A 18 -2.60 -12.25 8.85
CA LYS A 18 -1.93 -11.39 9.83
C LYS A 18 -2.87 -10.64 10.78
N GLY A 19 -4.16 -10.98 10.78
CA GLY A 19 -5.17 -10.42 11.69
C GLY A 19 -5.71 -9.04 11.27
N TYR A 20 -5.59 -8.67 9.99
CA TYR A 20 -6.22 -7.44 9.48
C TYR A 20 -7.64 -7.71 8.98
N LYS A 21 -8.57 -6.83 9.30
CA LYS A 21 -9.89 -6.75 8.67
C LYS A 21 -9.79 -5.94 7.38
N ILE A 22 -10.13 -6.56 6.25
CA ILE A 22 -10.20 -5.86 4.96
C ILE A 22 -11.48 -5.04 4.89
N ILE A 23 -11.35 -3.72 4.76
CA ILE A 23 -12.49 -2.78 4.65
C ILE A 23 -12.92 -2.65 3.19
N GLY A 24 -11.97 -2.69 2.26
CA GLY A 24 -12.26 -2.64 0.83
C GLY A 24 -11.01 -2.85 -0.02
N ARG A 25 -11.23 -3.19 -1.28
CA ARG A 25 -10.21 -3.35 -2.33
C ARG A 25 -10.55 -2.43 -3.50
N ASN A 26 -9.54 -1.88 -4.17
CA ASN A 26 -9.69 -0.90 -5.26
C ASN A 26 -10.65 0.23 -4.92
N VAL A 27 -10.45 0.80 -3.73
CA VAL A 27 -11.33 1.81 -3.16
C VAL A 27 -10.99 3.16 -3.76
N ILE A 28 -11.95 3.82 -4.39
CA ILE A 28 -11.79 5.20 -4.84
C ILE A 28 -12.32 6.13 -3.73
N LYS A 29 -11.50 7.07 -3.27
CA LYS A 29 -11.92 8.13 -2.33
C LYS A 29 -11.73 9.50 -2.96
N ARG A 30 -12.73 10.36 -2.78
CA ARG A 30 -12.64 11.78 -3.09
C ARG A 30 -11.71 12.43 -2.06
N ILE A 31 -10.68 13.15 -2.54
CA ILE A 31 -9.75 13.90 -1.70
C ILE A 31 -10.25 15.35 -1.55
N ASN A 32 -10.75 15.92 -2.64
CA ASN A 32 -11.44 17.20 -2.68
C ASN A 32 -12.43 17.21 -3.85
N GLN A 33 -13.10 18.35 -4.09
CA GLN A 33 -14.12 18.48 -5.14
C GLN A 33 -13.62 18.13 -6.56
N HIS A 34 -12.32 18.24 -6.83
CA HIS A 34 -11.73 17.99 -8.15
C HIS A 34 -10.85 16.72 -8.22
N LYS A 35 -10.53 16.09 -7.09
CA LYS A 35 -9.51 15.04 -7.02
C LYS A 35 -10.02 13.78 -6.36
N LYS A 36 -9.76 12.65 -7.02
CA LYS A 36 -9.96 11.31 -6.48
C LYS A 36 -8.60 10.61 -6.32
N ALA A 37 -8.53 9.68 -5.38
CA ALA A 37 -7.41 8.77 -5.20
C ALA A 37 -7.95 7.34 -5.10
N GLU A 38 -7.33 6.42 -5.83
CA GLU A 38 -7.60 4.99 -5.79
C GLU A 38 -6.69 4.32 -4.77
N TYR A 39 -7.18 3.41 -3.96
CA TYR A 39 -6.41 2.68 -2.94
C TYR A 39 -6.57 1.17 -3.18
N ASP A 40 -5.46 0.46 -3.35
CA ASP A 40 -5.47 -0.97 -3.66
C ASP A 40 -6.21 -1.76 -2.57
N ILE A 41 -5.87 -1.52 -1.30
CA ILE A 41 -6.54 -2.12 -0.15
C ILE A 41 -6.63 -1.10 0.99
N ILE A 42 -7.81 -1.02 1.62
CA ILE A 42 -7.98 -0.38 2.93
C ILE A 42 -8.21 -1.48 3.95
N ALA A 43 -7.41 -1.49 5.00
CA ALA A 43 -7.49 -2.50 6.07
C ALA A 43 -7.52 -1.85 7.45
N LYS A 44 -7.97 -2.61 8.45
CA LYS A 44 -7.95 -2.22 9.87
C LYS A 44 -7.29 -3.32 10.69
N ARG A 45 -6.45 -2.94 11.65
CA ARG A 45 -5.91 -3.86 12.66
C ARG A 45 -5.86 -3.14 14.00
N GLY A 46 -6.59 -3.66 14.98
CA GLY A 46 -6.90 -2.92 16.21
C GLY A 46 -7.55 -1.56 15.89
N ASN A 47 -7.06 -0.50 16.52
CA ASN A 47 -7.56 0.86 16.33
C ASN A 47 -6.98 1.57 15.10
N TYR A 48 -6.08 0.93 14.36
CA TYR A 48 -5.39 1.57 13.25
C TYR A 48 -6.01 1.20 11.90
N LYS A 49 -6.24 2.23 11.08
CA LYS A 49 -6.57 2.10 9.67
C LYS A 49 -5.29 2.12 8.84
N TYR A 50 -5.23 1.28 7.82
CA TYR A 50 -4.08 1.15 6.91
C TYR A 50 -4.52 1.40 5.47
N ALA A 51 -3.74 2.23 4.78
CA ALA A 51 -3.79 2.38 3.34
C ALA A 51 -2.67 1.53 2.75
N VAL A 52 -3.03 0.41 2.15
CA VAL A 52 -2.09 -0.58 1.65
C VAL A 52 -1.94 -0.38 0.15
N GLU A 53 -0.69 -0.26 -0.29
CA GLU A 53 -0.32 -0.25 -1.71
C GLU A 53 0.41 -1.56 -2.05
N VAL A 54 0.05 -2.16 -3.17
CA VAL A 54 0.57 -3.45 -3.64
C VAL A 54 1.35 -3.22 -4.93
N LYS A 55 2.67 -3.48 -4.90
CA LYS A 55 3.52 -3.46 -6.10
C LYS A 55 3.99 -4.86 -6.43
N SER A 56 3.93 -5.24 -7.70
CA SER A 56 4.33 -6.58 -8.13
C SER A 56 4.95 -6.57 -9.52
N GLY A 57 5.59 -7.67 -9.90
CA GLY A 57 6.38 -7.73 -11.14
C GLY A 57 7.77 -7.15 -10.95
N ARG A 58 8.56 -7.18 -12.04
CA ARG A 58 9.94 -6.66 -12.04
C ARG A 58 9.88 -5.14 -12.19
N GLN A 59 10.16 -4.41 -11.12
CA GLN A 59 10.21 -2.94 -11.10
C GLN A 59 11.11 -2.46 -9.95
N VAL A 60 11.59 -1.22 -10.06
CA VAL A 60 12.42 -0.57 -9.03
C VAL A 60 11.65 0.63 -8.49
N LEU A 61 11.37 0.64 -7.19
CA LEU A 61 10.71 1.75 -6.51
C LEU A 61 11.75 2.75 -6.00
N THR A 62 11.42 4.03 -6.17
CA THR A 62 12.24 5.19 -5.84
C THR A 62 11.71 5.91 -4.62
N THR A 63 12.46 6.90 -4.12
CA THR A 63 12.01 7.80 -3.04
C THR A 63 10.68 8.46 -3.36
N SER A 64 10.44 8.81 -4.63
CA SER A 64 9.20 9.50 -5.04
C SER A 64 7.96 8.62 -4.82
N ASP A 65 8.09 7.31 -5.04
CA ASP A 65 7.01 6.34 -4.83
C ASP A 65 6.66 6.22 -3.34
N ILE A 66 7.67 6.19 -2.49
CA ILE A 66 7.51 6.15 -1.02
C ILE A 66 6.83 7.41 -0.50
N ILE A 67 7.23 8.58 -1.01
CA ILE A 67 6.61 9.87 -0.65
C ILE A 67 5.14 9.89 -1.10
N LYS A 68 4.85 9.43 -2.32
CA LYS A 68 3.47 9.37 -2.85
C LYS A 68 2.59 8.46 -2.00
N LEU A 69 3.07 7.27 -1.64
CA LEU A 69 2.37 6.33 -0.76
C LEU A 69 2.04 6.98 0.59
N HIS A 70 3.01 7.62 1.23
CA HIS A 70 2.81 8.28 2.51
C HIS A 70 1.77 9.39 2.43
N LYS A 71 1.87 10.28 1.43
CA LYS A 71 0.90 11.37 1.22
C LYS A 71 -0.51 10.82 1.01
N LYS A 72 -0.63 9.78 0.19
CA LYS A 72 -1.89 9.11 -0.11
C LYS A 72 -2.54 8.52 1.15
N ALA A 73 -1.79 7.82 1.98
CA ALA A 73 -2.29 7.28 3.25
C ALA A 73 -2.78 8.39 4.21
N ASN A 74 -2.02 9.48 4.33
CA ASN A 74 -2.35 10.60 5.19
C ASN A 74 -3.66 11.30 4.79
N ASN A 75 -3.97 11.38 3.50
CA ASN A 75 -5.22 12.00 3.03
C ASN A 75 -6.48 11.35 3.60
N ILE A 76 -6.40 10.09 4.06
CA ILE A 76 -7.52 9.37 4.66
C ILE A 76 -7.27 9.01 6.13
N LYS A 77 -6.32 9.71 6.79
CA LYS A 77 -5.91 9.47 8.17
C LYS A 77 -5.57 8.00 8.45
N ALA A 78 -4.89 7.35 7.50
CA ALA A 78 -4.48 5.95 7.60
C ALA A 78 -2.96 5.83 7.65
N LYS A 79 -2.46 4.77 8.30
CA LYS A 79 -1.04 4.40 8.28
C LYS A 79 -0.69 3.81 6.90
N PRO A 80 0.42 4.23 6.27
CA PRO A 80 0.87 3.63 5.02
C PRO A 80 1.44 2.23 5.26
N LEU A 81 1.13 1.30 4.37
CA LEU A 81 1.72 -0.04 4.33
C LEU A 81 2.03 -0.41 2.88
N LEU A 82 3.26 -0.79 2.59
CA LEU A 82 3.69 -1.25 1.28
C LEU A 82 3.80 -2.78 1.28
N ILE A 83 3.09 -3.45 0.38
CA ILE A 83 3.28 -4.87 0.10
C ILE A 83 3.91 -5.01 -1.27
N THR A 84 5.01 -5.75 -1.36
CA THR A 84 5.69 -5.98 -2.64
C THR A 84 5.83 -7.45 -2.97
N GLY A 85 5.83 -7.78 -4.26
CA GLY A 85 6.32 -9.09 -4.72
C GLY A 85 7.85 -9.19 -4.67
N SER A 86 8.40 -10.40 -4.59
CA SER A 86 9.85 -10.66 -4.53
C SER A 86 10.70 -10.07 -5.67
N LYS A 87 10.10 -9.80 -6.84
CA LYS A 87 10.78 -9.19 -8.00
C LYS A 87 10.81 -7.65 -7.98
N VAL A 88 10.16 -7.03 -6.99
CA VAL A 88 10.19 -5.58 -6.79
C VAL A 88 11.42 -5.23 -5.96
N LYS A 89 12.23 -4.31 -6.47
CA LYS A 89 13.39 -3.78 -5.73
C LYS A 89 13.11 -2.37 -5.27
N LEU A 90 13.74 -1.95 -4.19
CA LEU A 90 13.76 -0.56 -3.73
C LEU A 90 15.18 -0.04 -3.84
N THR A 91 15.34 1.20 -4.30
CA THR A 91 16.65 1.87 -4.21
C THR A 91 17.05 2.06 -2.74
N GLU A 92 18.34 2.21 -2.45
CA GLU A 92 18.80 2.47 -1.08
C GLU A 92 18.21 3.75 -0.50
N LYS A 93 18.04 4.79 -1.33
CA LYS A 93 17.35 6.03 -0.93
C LYS A 93 15.88 5.77 -0.59
N ALA A 94 15.18 4.92 -1.34
CA ALA A 94 13.80 4.54 -1.03
C ALA A 94 13.68 3.75 0.28
N LYS A 95 14.61 2.83 0.55
CA LYS A 95 14.66 2.09 1.83
C LYS A 95 14.90 3.02 3.03
N LYS A 96 15.81 3.99 2.89
CA LYS A 96 16.04 5.03 3.91
C LYS A 96 14.77 5.85 4.15
N GLU A 97 14.07 6.22 3.07
CA GLU A 97 12.83 6.99 3.16
C GLU A 97 11.68 6.21 3.81
N LEU A 98 11.52 4.91 3.53
CA LEU A 98 10.55 4.04 4.19
C LEU A 98 10.73 4.06 5.72
N LYS A 99 11.98 3.88 6.16
CA LYS A 99 12.35 3.88 7.59
C LYS A 99 12.07 5.24 8.23
N ARG A 100 12.53 6.33 7.59
CA ARG A 100 12.32 7.70 8.07
C ARG A 100 10.85 8.04 8.27
N ARG A 101 9.99 7.57 7.36
CA ARG A 101 8.54 7.79 7.41
C ARG A 101 7.76 6.73 8.18
N LYS A 102 8.44 5.76 8.80
CA LYS A 102 7.85 4.65 9.55
C LYS A 102 6.79 3.87 8.74
N ILE A 103 7.03 3.71 7.45
CA ILE A 103 6.14 2.94 6.56
C ILE A 103 6.45 1.47 6.72
N ARG A 104 5.42 0.66 7.04
CA ARG A 104 5.56 -0.79 7.11
C ARG A 104 5.76 -1.34 5.70
N TRP A 105 6.76 -2.20 5.52
CA TRP A 105 7.06 -2.85 4.24
C TRP A 105 7.11 -4.37 4.43
N GLU A 106 6.31 -5.08 3.64
CA GLU A 106 6.20 -6.54 3.68
C GLU A 106 6.36 -7.12 2.26
N ILE A 107 6.97 -8.31 2.16
CA ILE A 107 7.23 -8.99 0.88
C ILE A 107 6.43 -10.29 0.84
N ILE A 108 5.70 -10.53 -0.26
CA ILE A 108 4.83 -11.71 -0.49
C ILE A 108 5.01 -12.35 -1.88
#